data_AF-A0A364K6K5-F1
#
_entry.id   AF-A0A364K6K5-F1
#
_cell.length_a   1.000
_cell.length_b   1.000
_cell.length_c   1.000
_cell.angle_alpha   90.00
_cell.angle_beta   90.00
_cell.angle_gamma   90.00
#
_symmetry.space_group_name_H-M   'P 1'
#
loop_
_entity.id
_entity.type
_entity.pdbx_description
1 polymer ?
#
loop_
_entity_poly.entity_id
_entity_poly.type
_entity_poly.pdbx_seq_one_letter_code
_entity_poly.pdbx_strand_id
1 'polypeptide(L)'
;MLDCSLTNYDPTLIRGRARLLIQKAEAYYGLGILDACVHNAQDAFTLARSAGSCKIISRIRALHDNLLQTSWRKDRYVADLSDVLAECE
;
A
#
# COMPACT_ATOMS: atom_id res chain seq x y z
N MET A 1 -22.89 6.92 23.88
CA MET A 1 -23.38 7.45 22.59
C MET A 1 -22.30 8.39 22.07
N LEU A 2 -21.25 7.83 21.49
CA LEU A 2 -20.10 8.55 20.90
C LEU A 2 -20.12 8.33 19.37
N ASP A 3 -21.32 8.25 18.78
CA ASP A 3 -21.54 7.67 17.46
C ASP A 3 -21.76 8.72 16.36
N CYS A 4 -21.24 9.95 16.51
CA CYS A 4 -21.49 11.03 15.54
C CYS A 4 -20.27 11.88 15.17
N SER A 5 -19.03 11.45 15.49
CA SER A 5 -17.81 12.20 15.11
C SER A 5 -17.00 11.58 13.96
N LEU A 6 -17.48 10.51 13.32
CA LEU A 6 -16.89 9.89 12.13
C LEU A 6 -17.47 10.43 10.80
N THR A 7 -18.17 11.56 10.88
CA THR A 7 -19.01 12.10 9.81
C THR A 7 -18.13 12.75 8.74
N ASN A 8 -18.01 12.04 7.61
CA ASN A 8 -17.44 12.46 6.32
C ASN A 8 -15.92 12.33 6.15
N TYR A 9 -15.39 11.10 6.27
CA TYR A 9 -14.16 10.80 5.53
C TYR A 9 -14.49 10.79 4.03
N ASP A 10 -14.15 11.88 3.34
CA ASP A 10 -14.33 11.96 1.89
C ASP A 10 -13.49 10.86 1.21
N PRO A 11 -14.12 9.90 0.51
CA PRO A 11 -13.40 8.85 -0.19
C PRO A 11 -12.39 9.39 -1.21
N THR A 12 -12.60 10.60 -1.73
CA THR A 12 -11.67 11.30 -2.61
C THR A 12 -10.36 11.63 -1.90
N LEU A 13 -10.42 12.10 -0.65
CA LEU A 13 -9.23 12.37 0.15
C LEU A 13 -8.49 11.07 0.50
N ILE A 14 -9.21 10.01 0.85
CA ILE A 14 -8.61 8.69 1.11
C ILE A 14 -7.88 8.17 -0.14
N ARG A 15 -8.53 8.22 -1.31
CA ARG A 15 -7.90 7.85 -2.59
C ARG A 15 -6.71 8.73 -2.92
N GLY A 16 -6.78 10.03 -2.63
CA GLY A 16 -5.69 10.98 -2.81
C GLY A 16 -4.48 10.60 -1.96
N ARG A 17 -4.69 10.33 -0.67
CA ARG A 17 -3.64 9.89 0.26
C ARG A 17 -3.04 8.55 -0.15
N ALA A 18 -3.87 7.56 -0.49
CA ALA A 18 -3.41 6.27 -0.98
C ALA A 18 -2.53 6.41 -2.23
N ARG A 19 -2.89 7.33 -3.15
CA ARG A 19 -2.12 7.62 -4.36
C ARG A 19 -0.75 8.20 -4.04
N LEU A 20 -0.66 9.14 -3.10
CA LEU A 20 0.62 9.75 -2.71
C LEU A 20 1.53 8.71 -2.04
N LEU A 21 0.97 7.84 -1.19
CA LEU A 21 1.73 6.79 -0.52
C LEU A 21 2.31 5.77 -1.51
N ILE A 22 1.53 5.30 -2.49
CA ILE A 22 2.07 4.39 -3.52
C ILE A 22 3.15 5.07 -4.37
N GLN A 23 3.01 6.36 -4.69
CA GLN A 23 4.07 7.11 -5.39
C GLN A 23 5.34 7.22 -4.55
N LYS A 24 5.23 7.44 -3.23
CA LYS A 24 6.38 7.41 -2.33
C LYS A 24 7.02 6.03 -2.25
N ALA A 25 6.22 4.97 -2.18
CA ALA A 25 6.73 3.60 -2.17
C ALA A 25 7.53 3.29 -3.44
N GLU A 26 7.00 3.63 -4.62
CA GLU A 26 7.70 3.48 -5.90
C GLU A 26 9.02 4.28 -5.96
N ALA A 27 9.04 5.49 -5.37
CA ALA A 27 10.26 6.28 -5.27
C ALA A 27 11.31 5.62 -4.35
N TYR A 28 10.90 5.12 -3.19
CA TYR A 28 11.79 4.41 -2.27
C TYR A 28 12.33 3.10 -2.85
N TYR A 29 11.50 2.38 -3.61
CA TYR A 29 11.94 1.23 -4.41
C TYR A 29 13.10 1.61 -5.33
N GLY A 30 12.95 2.68 -6.11
CA GLY A 30 14.00 3.17 -7.00
C GLY A 30 15.28 3.64 -6.28
N LEU A 31 15.17 4.04 -5.02
CA LEU A 31 16.31 4.46 -4.19
C LEU A 31 16.97 3.32 -3.40
N GLY A 32 16.45 2.09 -3.44
CA GLY A 32 17.01 0.99 -2.67
C GLY A 32 16.56 0.94 -1.19
N ILE A 33 15.59 1.77 -0.78
CA ILE A 33 15.17 1.92 0.61
C ILE A 33 13.96 1.02 0.87
N LEU A 34 14.23 -0.26 1.15
CA LEU A 34 13.21 -1.32 1.18
C LEU A 34 12.16 -1.14 2.28
N ASP A 35 12.58 -0.82 3.50
CA ASP A 35 11.70 -0.66 4.65
C ASP A 35 10.65 0.44 4.41
N ALA A 36 11.09 1.61 3.96
CA ALA A 36 10.21 2.72 3.63
C ALA A 36 9.31 2.40 2.42
N CYS A 37 9.84 1.70 1.42
CA CYS A 37 9.07 1.22 0.28
C CYS A 37 7.88 0.37 0.73
N VAL A 38 8.16 -0.70 1.49
CA VAL A 38 7.12 -1.64 1.95
C VAL A 38 6.12 -0.96 2.88
N HIS A 39 6.59 -0.17 3.84
CA HIS A 39 5.71 0.50 4.80
C HIS A 39 4.72 1.43 4.11
N ASN A 40 5.19 2.25 3.15
CA ASN A 40 4.29 3.13 2.39
C ASN A 40 3.34 2.32 1.48
N ALA A 41 3.76 1.16 0.96
CA ALA A 41 2.90 0.29 0.16
C ALA A 41 1.77 -0.35 1.00
N GLN A 42 2.07 -0.79 2.22
CA GLN A 42 1.07 -1.34 3.16
C GLN A 42 0.04 -0.28 3.58
N ASP A 43 0.49 0.93 3.91
CA ASP A 43 -0.42 2.04 4.23
C ASP A 43 -1.29 2.42 3.02
N ALA A 44 -0.69 2.47 1.83
CA ALA A 44 -1.43 2.72 0.59
C ALA A 44 -2.48 1.64 0.34
N PHE A 45 -2.16 0.37 0.60
CA PHE A 45 -3.08 -0.76 0.45
C PHE A 45 -4.27 -0.65 1.39
N THR A 46 -4.01 -0.39 2.67
CA THR A 46 -5.06 -0.20 3.69
C THR A 46 -6.06 0.89 3.27
N LEU A 47 -5.56 2.04 2.83
CA LEU A 47 -6.40 3.14 2.38
C LEU A 47 -7.12 2.83 1.07
N ALA A 48 -6.42 2.25 0.09
CA ALA A 48 -7.00 1.89 -1.20
C ALA A 48 -8.13 0.86 -1.05
N ARG A 49 -7.96 -0.12 -0.16
CA ARG A 49 -8.97 -1.11 0.20
C ARG A 49 -10.19 -0.44 0.81
N SER A 50 -10.01 0.42 1.81
CA SER A 50 -11.11 1.16 2.45
C SER A 50 -11.89 2.05 1.49
N ALA A 51 -11.24 2.56 0.44
CA ALA A 51 -11.86 3.40 -0.58
C ALA A 51 -12.30 2.66 -1.85
N GLY A 52 -12.18 1.33 -1.90
CA GLY A 52 -12.52 0.50 -3.07
C GLY A 52 -11.71 0.81 -4.33
N SER A 53 -10.47 1.27 -4.19
CA SER A 53 -9.65 1.74 -5.31
C SER A 53 -8.85 0.61 -5.96
N CYS A 54 -9.48 -0.15 -6.86
CA CYS A 54 -8.82 -1.23 -7.60
C CYS A 54 -7.57 -0.75 -8.35
N LYS A 55 -7.59 0.46 -8.92
CA LYS A 55 -6.44 1.03 -9.64
C LYS A 55 -5.19 1.15 -8.75
N ILE A 56 -5.34 1.57 -7.50
CA ILE A 56 -4.21 1.71 -6.58
C ILE A 56 -3.76 0.33 -6.10
N ILE A 57 -4.70 -0.57 -5.81
CA ILE A 57 -4.41 -1.97 -5.46
C ILE A 57 -3.59 -2.67 -6.55
N SER A 58 -3.97 -2.52 -7.82
CA SER A 58 -3.20 -3.08 -8.95
C SER A 58 -1.77 -2.54 -9.03
N ARG A 59 -1.56 -1.26 -8.70
CA ARG A 59 -0.21 -0.69 -8.64
C ARG A 59 0.62 -1.26 -7.50
N ILE A 60 0.00 -1.46 -6.34
CA ILE A 60 0.68 -2.08 -5.19
C ILE A 60 1.07 -3.52 -5.52
N ARG A 61 0.18 -4.29 -6.16
CA ARG A 61 0.50 -5.64 -6.65
C ARG A 61 1.66 -5.64 -7.64
N ALA A 62 1.65 -4.74 -8.63
CA ALA A 62 2.76 -4.61 -9.57
C ALA A 62 4.09 -4.23 -8.88
N LEU A 63 4.06 -3.35 -7.87
CA LEU A 63 5.25 -3.04 -7.07
C LEU A 63 5.75 -4.26 -6.29
N HIS A 64 4.84 -5.03 -5.69
CA HIS A 64 5.15 -6.26 -4.97
C HIS A 64 5.74 -7.34 -5.90
N ASP A 65 5.19 -7.52 -7.10
CA ASP A 65 5.73 -8.41 -8.11
C ASP A 65 7.18 -8.03 -8.46
N ASN A 66 7.46 -6.73 -8.62
CA ASN A 66 8.82 -6.25 -8.85
C ASN A 66 9.75 -6.59 -7.68
N LEU A 67 9.31 -6.36 -6.43
CA LEU A 67 10.09 -6.71 -5.23
C LEU A 67 10.46 -8.20 -5.20
N LEU A 68 9.53 -9.09 -5.59
CA LEU A 68 9.76 -10.54 -5.66
C LEU A 68 10.78 -10.95 -6.73
N GLN A 69 11.01 -10.13 -7.75
CA GLN A 69 12.04 -10.37 -8.77
C GLN A 69 13.44 -9.88 -8.35
N THR A 70 13.55 -9.16 -7.23
CA THR A 70 14.84 -8.63 -6.74
C THR A 70 15.53 -9.59 -5.75
N SER A 71 16.69 -9.17 -5.23
CA SER A 71 17.35 -9.83 -4.11
C SER A 71 16.55 -9.76 -2.81
N TRP A 72 15.59 -8.85 -2.70
CA TRP A 72 14.76 -8.65 -1.50
C TRP A 72 13.60 -9.65 -1.37
N ARG A 73 13.42 -10.58 -2.30
CA ARG A 73 12.28 -11.53 -2.30
C ARG A 73 12.13 -12.38 -1.02
N LYS A 74 13.22 -12.56 -0.26
CA LYS A 74 13.24 -13.29 1.02
C LYS A 74 13.31 -12.35 2.24
N ASP A 75 13.28 -11.05 2.01
CA ASP A 75 13.29 -10.06 3.08
C ASP A 75 11.96 -10.12 3.83
N ARG A 76 12.03 -9.97 5.15
CA ARG A 76 10.86 -10.01 6.02
C ARG A 76 9.81 -8.97 5.63
N TYR A 77 10.22 -7.76 5.24
CA TYR A 77 9.27 -6.72 4.84
C TYR A 77 8.47 -7.15 3.60
N VAL A 78 9.12 -7.81 2.64
CA VAL A 78 8.45 -8.31 1.43
C VAL A 78 7.52 -9.49 1.76
N ALA A 79 7.89 -10.35 2.71
CA ALA A 79 7.02 -11.41 3.20
C ALA A 79 5.77 -10.83 3.89
N ASP A 80 5.94 -9.87 4.80
CA ASP A 80 4.84 -9.21 5.51
C ASP A 80 3.88 -8.51 4.52
N LEU A 81 4.40 -7.90 3.44
CA LEU A 81 3.55 -7.33 2.38
C LEU A 81 2.79 -8.41 1.60
N SER A 82 3.40 -9.58 1.39
CA SER A 82 2.74 -10.70 0.70
C SER A 82 1.54 -11.20 1.51
N ASP A 83 1.69 -11.34 2.82
CA ASP A 83 0.63 -11.79 3.72
C ASP A 83 -0.55 -10.80 3.71
N VAL A 84 -0.26 -9.49 3.80
CA VAL A 84 -1.28 -8.44 3.73
C VAL A 84 -2.05 -8.45 2.41
N LEU A 85 -1.40 -8.76 1.28
CA LEU A 85 -2.04 -8.85 -0.03
C LEU A 85 -2.87 -10.14 -0.19
N ALA A 86 -2.46 -11.23 0.47
CA ALA A 86 -3.12 -12.53 0.42
C ALA A 86 -4.38 -12.61 1.30
N GLU A 87 -4.44 -11.88 2.42
CA GLU A 87 -5.63 -11.79 3.29
C GLU A 87 -6.89 -11.22 2.60
N CYS A 88 -6.79 -10.79 1.34
CA CYS A 88 -7.84 -10.11 0.60
C CYS A 88 -8.29 -10.82 -0.70
N GLU A 89 -7.89 -12.08 -0.90
CA GLU A 89 -8.46 -13.00 -1.90
C GLU A 89 -9.63 -13.81 -1.32
#